data_AF-A0A7K2FLU8-F1
#
_entry.id   AF-A0A7K2FLU8-F1
#
_cell.length_a   1.000
_cell.length_b   1.000
_cell.length_c   1.000
_cell.angle_alpha   90.00
_cell.angle_beta   90.00
_cell.angle_gamma   90.00
#
_symmetry.space_group_name_H-M   'P 1'
#
loop_
_entity.id
_entity.type
_entity.pdbx_description
1 polymer ?
#
loop_
_entity_poly.entity_id
_entity_poly.type
_entity_poly.pdbx_seq_one_letter_code
_entity_poly.pdbx_strand_id
1 'polypeptide(L)'
;MATIVEKPDPLHARQLADDHGPDNLRLLLGRVRLTPGLLHHMSAAARRTATEPRLSLALAAYARHHRVDVVTSHMPMVDLGAPEPARPHVTPYGPR
;
A
#
# COMPACT_ATOMS: atom_id res chain seq x y z
N MET A 1 -16.03 3.99 5.70
CA MET A 1 -15.50 2.81 4.98
C MET A 1 -14.13 3.19 4.44
N ALA A 2 -13.09 2.41 4.70
CA ALA A 2 -11.73 2.77 4.29
C ALA A 2 -11.52 2.47 2.80
N THR A 3 -10.94 3.43 2.07
CA THR A 3 -10.57 3.26 0.65
C THR A 3 -9.13 2.78 0.56
N ILE A 4 -8.87 1.79 -0.30
CA ILE A 4 -7.51 1.34 -0.62
C ILE A 4 -7.04 2.10 -1.85
N VAL A 5 -5.91 2.78 -1.74
CA VAL A 5 -5.25 3.49 -2.85
C VAL A 5 -3.95 2.78 -3.18
N GLU A 6 -3.79 2.32 -4.43
CA GLU A 6 -2.58 1.66 -4.90
C GLU A 6 -1.53 2.70 -5.28
N LYS A 7 -0.38 2.68 -4.58
CA LYS A 7 0.86 3.39 -4.95
C LYS A 7 0.61 4.81 -5.52
N PRO A 8 0.05 5.73 -4.72
CA PRO A 8 -0.12 7.10 -5.17
C PRO A 8 1.23 7.71 -5.53
N ASP A 9 1.25 8.57 -6.55
CA ASP A 9 2.42 9.41 -6.83
C ASP A 9 2.67 10.39 -5.66
N PRO A 10 3.85 11.05 -5.60
CA PRO A 10 4.17 11.94 -4.47
C PRO A 10 3.20 13.10 -4.27
N LEU A 11 2.57 13.61 -5.34
CA LEU A 11 1.60 14.69 -5.22
C LEU A 11 0.30 14.16 -4.60
N HIS A 12 -0.20 13.04 -5.10
CA HIS A 12 -1.41 12.39 -4.60
C HIS A 12 -1.22 11.88 -3.15
N ALA A 13 -0.02 11.40 -2.81
CA ALA A 13 0.31 11.01 -1.45
C ALA A 13 0.26 12.19 -0.47
N ARG A 14 0.74 13.37 -0.88
CA ARG A 14 0.63 14.60 -0.09
C ARG A 14 -0.81 15.04 0.08
N GLN A 15 -1.59 15.04 -1.00
CA GLN A 15 -3.02 15.37 -0.95
C GLN A 15 -3.77 14.46 0.03
N LEU A 16 -3.52 13.15 0.00
CA LEU A 16 -4.11 12.21 0.96
C LEU A 16 -3.74 12.54 2.41
N ALA A 17 -2.50 12.98 2.67
CA ALA A 17 -2.06 13.37 4.00
C ALA A 17 -2.68 14.70 4.45
N ASP A 18 -2.85 15.66 3.55
CA ASP A 18 -3.49 16.95 3.81
C ASP A 18 -4.99 16.77 4.08
N ASP A 19 -5.67 15.93 3.28
CA ASP A 19 -7.12 15.73 3.36
C ASP A 19 -7.56 14.88 4.57
N HIS A 20 -6.72 13.94 5.00
CA HIS A 20 -7.09 12.97 6.04
C HIS A 20 -6.25 13.07 7.31
N GLY A 21 -5.09 13.73 7.27
CA GLY A 21 -4.10 13.69 8.34
C GLY A 21 -3.29 12.38 8.33
N PRO A 22 -1.99 12.43 8.66
CA PRO A 22 -1.10 11.27 8.57
C PRO A 22 -1.51 10.11 9.48
N ASP A 23 -2.11 10.39 10.64
CA ASP A 23 -2.51 9.36 11.61
C ASP A 23 -3.71 8.53 11.15
N ASN A 24 -4.50 9.04 10.20
CA ASN A 24 -5.65 8.36 9.60
C ASN A 24 -5.29 7.59 8.33
N LEU A 25 -4.03 7.69 7.87
CA LEU A 25 -3.50 6.89 6.79
C LEU A 25 -2.82 5.62 7.34
N ARG A 26 -2.90 4.55 6.55
CA ARG A 26 -2.26 3.26 6.85
C ARG A 26 -1.59 2.73 5.60
N LEU A 27 -0.35 2.26 5.74
CA LEU A 27 0.36 1.53 4.70
C LEU A 27 0.04 0.04 4.82
N LEU A 28 -0.28 -0.58 3.68
CA LEU A 28 -0.48 -2.03 3.62
C LEU A 28 0.87 -2.74 3.56
N LEU A 29 1.16 -3.56 4.58
CA LEU A 29 2.42 -4.29 4.72
C LEU A 29 2.58 -5.52 3.80
N GLY A 30 1.64 -5.73 2.85
CA GLY A 30 1.62 -6.94 2.02
C GLY A 30 1.20 -8.23 2.75
N ARG A 31 0.64 -8.12 3.97
CA ARG A 31 0.08 -9.26 4.71
C ARG A 31 -1.44 -9.25 4.63
N VAL A 32 -2.02 -10.40 4.32
CA VAL A 32 -3.47 -10.58 4.27
C VAL A 32 -3.82 -11.99 4.77
N ARG A 33 -4.88 -12.10 5.57
CA ARG A 33 -5.49 -13.40 5.87
C ARG A 33 -6.52 -13.71 4.80
N LEU A 34 -6.28 -14.79 4.06
CA LEU A 34 -7.19 -15.23 3.01
C LEU A 34 -8.36 -16.00 3.62
N THR A 35 -9.58 -15.64 3.21
CA THR A 35 -10.80 -16.39 3.49
C THR A 35 -11.29 -17.07 2.21
N PRO A 36 -12.11 -18.12 2.29
CA PRO A 36 -12.69 -18.75 1.09
C PRO A 36 -13.43 -17.76 0.19
N GLY A 37 -14.17 -16.81 0.78
CA GLY A 37 -14.90 -15.78 0.03
C GLY A 37 -13.97 -14.82 -0.71
N LEU A 38 -12.90 -14.35 -0.06
CA LEU A 38 -11.90 -13.50 -0.69
C LEU A 38 -11.16 -14.24 -1.81
N LEU A 39 -10.76 -15.49 -1.59
CA LEU A 39 -10.13 -16.34 -2.60
C LEU A 39 -11.03 -16.51 -3.83
N HIS A 40 -12.30 -16.83 -3.62
CA HIS A 40 -13.26 -16.98 -4.71
C HIS A 40 -13.39 -15.69 -5.53
N HIS A 41 -13.51 -14.54 -4.86
CA HIS A 41 -13.59 -13.24 -5.51
C HIS A 41 -12.32 -12.93 -6.33
N MET A 42 -11.14 -13.16 -5.75
CA MET A 42 -9.88 -12.94 -6.43
C MET A 42 -9.69 -13.86 -7.64
N SER A 43 -10.05 -15.14 -7.53
CA SER A 43 -10.01 -16.07 -8.67
C SER A 43 -10.95 -15.63 -9.79
N ALA A 44 -12.13 -15.09 -9.45
CA ALA A 44 -13.06 -14.56 -10.45
C ALA A 44 -12.52 -13.29 -11.12
N ALA A 45 -11.89 -12.40 -10.36
CA ALA A 45 -11.25 -11.19 -10.89
C ALA A 45 -10.07 -11.53 -11.82
N ALA A 46 -9.22 -12.49 -11.42
CA ALA A 46 -8.07 -12.94 -12.20
C ALA A 46 -8.47 -13.50 -13.57
N ARG A 47 -9.59 -14.23 -13.67
CA ARG A 47 -10.11 -14.75 -14.94
C ARG A 47 -10.57 -13.67 -15.92
N ARG A 48 -10.78 -12.43 -15.47
CA ARG A 48 -11.30 -11.32 -16.30
C ARG A 48 -10.21 -10.40 -16.84
N THR A 49 -8.95 -10.66 -16.52
CA THR A 49 -7.82 -9.84 -16.97
C THR A 49 -6.87 -10.69 -17.82
N ALA A 50 -6.35 -10.09 -18.90
CA ALA A 50 -5.29 -10.69 -19.71
C ALA A 50 -3.90 -10.46 -19.11
N THR A 51 -3.78 -9.55 -18.14
CA THR A 51 -2.53 -9.21 -17.44
C THR A 51 -2.57 -9.68 -15.99
N GLU A 52 -1.40 -9.66 -15.33
CA GLU A 52 -1.28 -10.06 -13.93
C GLU A 52 -2.30 -9.31 -13.04
N PRO A 53 -3.14 -10.04 -12.28
CA PRO A 53 -4.13 -9.42 -11.42
C PRO A 53 -3.47 -8.73 -10.23
N ARG A 54 -3.74 -7.43 -10.06
CA ARG A 54 -3.26 -6.68 -8.90
C ARG A 54 -4.09 -7.01 -7.66
N LEU A 55 -3.45 -7.62 -6.66
CA LEU A 55 -4.06 -8.00 -5.38
C LEU A 55 -4.78 -6.83 -4.70
N SER A 56 -4.15 -5.65 -4.64
CA SER A 56 -4.69 -4.46 -3.99
C SER A 56 -5.98 -3.97 -4.63
N LEU A 57 -6.09 -4.00 -5.95
CA LEU A 57 -7.32 -3.63 -6.67
C LEU A 57 -8.44 -4.64 -6.43
N ALA A 58 -8.11 -5.94 -6.46
CA ALA A 58 -9.08 -6.98 -6.15
C ALA A 58 -9.58 -6.88 -4.70
N LEU A 59 -8.70 -6.58 -3.75
CA LEU A 59 -9.06 -6.36 -2.35
C LEU A 59 -9.93 -5.11 -2.18
N ALA A 60 -9.58 -4.00 -2.85
CA ALA A 60 -10.37 -2.77 -2.85
C ALA A 60 -11.78 -3.01 -3.40
N ALA A 61 -11.90 -3.78 -4.48
CA ALA A 61 -13.18 -4.15 -5.07
C ALA A 61 -13.99 -5.08 -4.13
N TYR A 62 -13.35 -6.07 -3.51
CA TYR A 62 -13.99 -6.95 -2.54
C TYR A 62 -14.56 -6.18 -1.35
N ALA A 63 -13.79 -5.23 -0.80
CA ALA A 63 -14.16 -4.41 0.34
C ALA A 63 -15.38 -3.49 0.08
N ARG A 64 -15.76 -3.23 -1.18
CA ARG A 64 -16.96 -2.44 -1.51
C ARG A 64 -18.27 -3.14 -1.15
N HIS A 65 -18.24 -4.47 -1.09
CA HIS A 65 -19.44 -5.28 -0.87
C HIS A 65 -19.31 -6.25 0.30
N HIS A 66 -18.12 -6.34 0.91
CA HIS A 66 -17.83 -7.26 1.99
C HIS A 66 -17.09 -6.53 3.10
N ARG A 67 -17.35 -6.93 4.36
CA ARG A 67 -16.58 -6.44 5.50
C ARG A 67 -15.14 -6.94 5.41
N VAL A 68 -14.20 -6.01 5.54
CA VAL A 68 -12.77 -6.27 5.64
C VAL A 68 -12.26 -5.57 6.90
N ASP A 69 -11.67 -6.34 7.81
CA ASP A 69 -11.06 -5.79 9.03
C ASP A 69 -9.60 -5.46 8.77
N VAL A 70 -9.17 -4.26 9.19
CA VAL A 70 -7.78 -3.79 9.08
C VAL A 70 -7.09 -3.98 10.43
N VAL A 71 -6.02 -4.76 10.47
CA VAL A 71 -5.20 -4.96 11.67
C VAL A 71 -3.96 -4.07 11.56
N THR A 72 -3.81 -3.13 12.49
CA THR A 72 -2.64 -2.24 12.53
C THR A 72 -1.49 -2.93 13.26
N SER A 73 -0.33 -3.01 12.60
CA SER A 73 0.92 -3.40 13.27
C SER A 73 1.60 -2.16 13.83
N HIS A 74 2.02 -2.24 15.09
CA HIS A 74 2.85 -1.20 15.73
C HIS A 74 4.35 -1.53 15.71
N MET A 75 4.71 -2.70 15.17
CA MET A 75 6.10 -3.09 15.01
C MET A 75 6.73 -2.31 13.85
N PRO A 76 7.98 -1.81 14.01
CA PRO A 76 8.73 -1.22 12.92
C PRO A 76 8.81 -2.17 11.72
N MET A 77 8.61 -1.63 10.53
CA MET A 77 8.65 -2.37 9.26
C MET A 77 9.54 -1.60 8.29
N VAL A 78 10.38 -2.34 7.57
CA VAL A 78 11.25 -1.81 6.51
C VAL A 78 10.78 -2.40 5.19
N ASP A 79 10.48 -1.54 4.22
CA ASP A 79 10.26 -1.94 2.84
C ASP A 79 11.62 -2.13 2.14
N LEU A 80 11.98 -3.37 1.84
CA LEU A 80 13.24 -3.71 1.17
C LEU A 80 13.19 -3.51 -0.36
N GLY A 81 12.02 -3.21 -0.91
CA GLY A 81 11.84 -2.91 -2.33
C GLY A 81 12.04 -1.44 -2.68
N ALA A 82 12.15 -0.55 -1.68
CA ALA A 82 12.43 0.86 -1.91
C ALA A 82 13.89 1.06 -2.33
N PRO A 83 14.17 1.89 -3.35
CA PRO A 83 15.55 2.25 -3.66
C PRO A 83 16.21 2.89 -2.43
N GLU A 84 17.48 2.54 -2.17
CA GLU A 84 18.23 3.12 -1.04
C GLU A 84 18.16 4.65 -1.16
N PRO A 85 17.75 5.38 -0.11
CA PRO A 85 17.76 6.83 -0.16
C PRO A 85 19.19 7.27 -0.47
N ALA A 86 19.36 8.10 -1.49
CA ALA A 86 20.67 8.61 -1.88
C ALA A 86 21.37 9.15 -0.63
N ARG A 87 22.47 8.49 -0.23
CA ARG A 87 23.24 8.97 0.93
C ARG A 87 23.68 10.39 0.61
N PRO A 88 23.50 11.36 1.53
CA PRO A 88 24.04 12.68 1.33
C PRO A 88 25.54 12.53 1.10
N HIS A 89 26.01 13.04 -0.05
CA HIS A 89 27.42 13.08 -0.37
C HIS A 89 28.08 14.04 0.62
N VAL A 90 28.60 13.52 1.72
CA VAL A 90 29.44 14.30 2.63
C VAL A 90 30.71 14.58 1.82
N THR A 91 30.93 15.82 1.39
CA THR A 91 32.24 16.25 0.90
C THR A 91 33.15 16.38 2.12
N PRO A 92 34.14 15.49 2.32
CA PRO A 92 35.20 15.80 3.25
C PRO A 92 36.02 16.93 2.60
N TYR A 93 36.42 17.92 3.40
CA TYR A 93 37.26 19.06 3.02
C TYR A 93 36.54 20.28 2.41
N GLY A 94 36.16 21.22 3.29
CA GLY A 94 36.16 22.65 2.97
C GLY A 94 37.58 23.24 3.13
N PRO A 95 37.93 24.33 2.42
CA PRO A 95 39.29 24.85 2.41
C PRO A 95 39.65 25.50 3.75
N ARG A 96 40.91 25.36 4.15
CA ARG A 96 41.52 26.05 5.30
C ARG A 96 41.81 27.51 4.97
#